data_AF-E9J8C1-F1
#
_entry.id   AF-E9J8C1-F1
#
_cell.length_a   1.000
_cell.length_b   1.000
_cell.length_c   1.000
_cell.angle_alpha   90.00
_cell.angle_beta   90.00
_cell.angle_gamma   90.00
#
_symmetry.space_group_name_H-M   'P 1'
#
loop_
_entity.id
_entity.type
_entity.pdbx_description
1 polymer ?
#
loop_
_entity_poly.entity_id
_entity_poly.type
_entity_poly.pdbx_seq_one_letter_code
_entity_poly.pdbx_strand_id
1 'polypeptide(L)'
;MENRVDVHVVRTLRRIRKILSEAVRFEKFRPGRSTVQINQGQLKMLYDDGWTVKVIFFKYACARYAQISDDDLKLEIVKVHKEHSNAGQTMVQAYLKAASFHVQRYKVRQALNEIDPIGTASTVDGVNQSRGGTNTKGFVIHGCIDGYSRLIIYLACKTSIQAEPVVTLFAEAVGSYGLPSRVRSNHGYENILVAFLMNTIRGLNRESHITGKFVHNQRIERLWIDVFKEVCDSVYSLLYALENDNIMDVNNLVHRFCVQYVYKKVIDRRLISFQSAWNVHNLRTENNRSPRQLWLEGMLQNYNTTSTAV
;
A
#
# COMPACT_ATOMS: atom_id res chain seq x y z
N MET A 1 -0.51 -28.28 -17.42
CA MET A 1 -0.52 -28.20 -15.94
C MET A 1 -1.36 -27.02 -15.41
N GLU A 2 -2.03 -26.23 -16.26
CA GLU A 2 -2.85 -25.06 -15.86
C GLU A 2 -4.19 -25.39 -15.18
N ASN A 3 -4.81 -26.55 -15.43
CA ASN A 3 -6.19 -26.81 -14.96
C ASN A 3 -6.33 -27.23 -13.47
N ARG A 4 -5.26 -27.49 -12.73
CA ARG A 4 -5.37 -27.92 -11.31
C ARG A 4 -5.42 -26.76 -10.33
N VAL A 5 -4.81 -25.62 -10.66
CA VAL A 5 -4.82 -24.42 -9.81
C VAL A 5 -6.22 -23.80 -9.81
N ASP A 6 -6.88 -23.71 -10.97
CA ASP A 6 -8.23 -23.16 -11.09
C ASP A 6 -9.28 -23.94 -10.30
N VAL A 7 -9.21 -25.27 -10.28
CA VAL A 7 -10.19 -26.09 -9.53
C VAL A 7 -10.02 -25.93 -8.02
N HIS A 8 -8.79 -25.76 -7.53
CA HIS A 8 -8.53 -25.57 -6.10
C HIS A 8 -8.92 -24.16 -5.64
N VAL A 9 -8.63 -23.15 -6.47
CA VAL A 9 -9.11 -21.77 -6.30
C VAL A 9 -10.63 -21.78 -6.28
N VAL A 10 -11.33 -22.29 -7.31
CA VAL A 10 -12.80 -22.35 -7.38
C VAL A 10 -13.46 -23.07 -6.20
N ARG A 11 -12.87 -24.15 -5.67
CA ARG A 11 -13.38 -24.84 -4.47
C ARG A 11 -13.18 -24.03 -3.19
N THR A 12 -12.04 -23.36 -3.06
CA THR A 12 -11.76 -22.45 -1.94
C THR A 12 -12.69 -21.24 -1.99
N LEU A 13 -12.94 -20.72 -3.20
CA LEU A 13 -13.86 -19.62 -3.49
C LEU A 13 -15.32 -19.93 -3.10
N ARG A 14 -15.82 -21.13 -3.42
CA ARG A 14 -17.17 -21.57 -2.98
C ARG A 14 -17.28 -21.66 -1.46
N ARG A 15 -16.21 -22.08 -0.77
CA ARG A 15 -16.17 -22.17 0.70
C ARG A 15 -16.07 -20.80 1.38
N ILE A 16 -15.28 -19.87 0.84
CA ILE A 16 -15.21 -18.49 1.35
C ILE A 16 -16.56 -17.81 1.21
N ARG A 17 -17.24 -17.92 0.05
CA ARG A 17 -18.60 -17.40 -0.13
C ARG A 17 -19.59 -18.01 0.86
N LYS A 18 -19.55 -19.33 1.03
CA LYS A 18 -20.42 -20.03 1.99
C LYS A 18 -20.18 -19.54 3.43
N ILE A 19 -18.92 -19.31 3.81
CA ILE A 19 -18.58 -18.94 5.19
C ILE A 19 -18.80 -17.46 5.47
N LEU A 20 -18.60 -16.58 4.49
CA LEU A 20 -19.09 -15.21 4.59
C LEU A 20 -20.62 -15.19 4.69
N SER A 21 -21.33 -16.05 3.93
CA SER A 21 -22.79 -16.17 4.04
C SER A 21 -23.27 -16.78 5.37
N GLU A 22 -22.48 -17.65 6.00
CA GLU A 22 -22.77 -18.27 7.29
C GLU A 22 -22.35 -17.38 8.48
N ALA A 23 -21.26 -16.61 8.36
CA ALA A 23 -20.86 -15.60 9.34
C ALA A 23 -21.91 -14.47 9.40
N VAL A 24 -22.49 -14.10 8.25
CA VAL A 24 -23.63 -13.18 8.16
C VAL A 24 -24.92 -13.77 8.75
N ARG A 25 -25.08 -15.10 8.83
CA ARG A 25 -26.23 -15.75 9.50
C ARG A 25 -26.15 -15.68 11.03
N PHE A 26 -24.98 -15.44 11.62
CA PHE A 26 -24.82 -15.30 13.07
C PHE A 26 -25.29 -13.94 13.60
N GLU A 27 -25.52 -12.95 12.73
CA GLU A 27 -26.30 -11.75 13.02
C GLU A 27 -27.72 -11.92 12.46
N LYS A 28 -28.72 -11.85 13.34
CA LYS A 28 -30.10 -12.32 13.13
C LYS A 28 -30.80 -11.81 11.85
N PHE A 29 -31.46 -12.77 11.17
CA PHE A 29 -32.72 -12.70 10.41
C PHE A 29 -32.98 -11.48 9.50
N ARG A 30 -32.96 -11.68 8.16
CA ARG A 30 -34.07 -11.39 7.21
C ARG A 30 -33.93 -12.20 5.91
N PRO A 31 -35.02 -12.66 5.27
CA PRO A 31 -34.97 -13.39 4.00
C PRO A 31 -34.87 -12.41 2.81
N GLY A 32 -34.01 -12.78 1.85
CA GLY A 32 -33.84 -12.09 0.58
C GLY A 32 -32.77 -11.00 0.62
N ARG A 33 -31.50 -11.34 0.34
CA ARG A 33 -30.49 -10.33 0.00
C ARG A 33 -29.36 -10.86 -0.88
N SER A 34 -28.93 -9.95 -1.74
CA SER A 34 -27.98 -10.08 -2.86
C SER A 34 -26.60 -10.55 -2.44
N THR A 35 -26.07 -11.53 -3.16
CA THR A 35 -24.69 -12.02 -3.07
C THR A 35 -23.65 -10.90 -3.02
N VAL A 36 -22.66 -11.00 -2.13
CA VAL A 36 -21.49 -10.11 -2.09
C VAL A 36 -20.88 -10.05 -3.50
N GLN A 37 -20.89 -8.87 -4.11
CA GLN A 37 -20.27 -8.60 -5.42
C GLN A 37 -18.75 -8.49 -5.23
N ILE A 38 -18.10 -9.59 -4.82
CA ILE A 38 -16.64 -9.68 -4.81
C ILE A 38 -16.19 -10.01 -6.24
N ASN A 39 -15.42 -9.13 -6.86
CA ASN A 39 -14.93 -9.34 -8.21
C ASN A 39 -13.74 -10.34 -8.22
N GLN A 40 -13.40 -10.85 -9.40
CA GLN A 40 -12.35 -11.86 -9.56
C GLN A 40 -10.96 -11.35 -9.10
N GLY A 41 -10.69 -10.05 -9.25
CA GLY A 41 -9.44 -9.42 -8.80
C GLY A 41 -9.34 -9.37 -7.28
N GLN A 42 -10.39 -8.94 -6.59
CA GLN A 42 -10.51 -8.96 -5.13
C GLN A 42 -10.35 -10.38 -4.57
N LEU A 43 -10.94 -11.38 -5.25
CA LEU A 43 -10.80 -12.79 -4.88
C LEU A 43 -9.37 -13.31 -5.05
N LYS A 44 -8.71 -12.95 -6.16
CA LYS A 44 -7.31 -13.30 -6.41
C LYS A 44 -6.39 -12.65 -5.37
N MET A 45 -6.59 -11.37 -5.06
CA MET A 45 -5.84 -10.66 -4.03
C MET A 45 -5.97 -11.34 -2.66
N LEU A 46 -7.19 -11.71 -2.25
CA LEU A 46 -7.40 -12.45 -1.00
C LEU A 46 -6.69 -13.81 -1.03
N TYR A 47 -6.71 -14.53 -2.15
CA TYR A 47 -6.02 -15.82 -2.27
C TYR A 47 -4.48 -15.67 -2.20
N ASP A 48 -3.91 -14.75 -2.97
CA ASP A 48 -2.46 -14.49 -3.05
C ASP A 48 -1.90 -14.02 -1.70
N ASP A 49 -2.70 -13.27 -0.93
CA ASP A 49 -2.40 -12.85 0.44
C ASP A 49 -2.57 -13.99 1.48
N GLY A 50 -2.84 -15.22 1.05
CA GLY A 50 -2.98 -16.39 1.93
C GLY A 50 -4.29 -16.44 2.71
N TRP A 51 -5.32 -15.67 2.35
CA TRP A 51 -6.63 -15.72 3.00
C TRP A 51 -7.38 -16.98 2.58
N THR A 52 -7.17 -18.05 3.35
CA THR A 52 -8.09 -19.19 3.39
C THR A 52 -9.18 -18.93 4.42
N VAL A 53 -10.30 -19.66 4.30
CA VAL A 53 -11.33 -19.76 5.35
C VAL A 53 -10.72 -19.95 6.75
N LYS A 54 -9.72 -20.84 6.85
CA LYS A 54 -9.00 -21.11 8.10
C LYS A 54 -8.28 -19.87 8.59
N VAL A 55 -7.62 -19.11 7.71
CA VAL A 55 -6.89 -17.88 8.07
C VAL A 55 -7.86 -16.78 8.50
N ILE A 56 -9.02 -16.62 7.85
CA ILE A 56 -10.06 -15.68 8.33
C ILE A 56 -10.47 -16.06 9.76
N PHE A 57 -10.82 -17.33 9.99
CA PHE A 57 -11.21 -17.82 11.31
C PHE A 57 -10.09 -17.66 12.36
N PHE A 58 -8.85 -18.04 12.05
CA PHE A 58 -7.70 -17.93 12.95
C PHE A 58 -7.22 -16.50 13.15
N LYS A 59 -7.34 -15.59 12.19
CA LYS A 59 -6.91 -14.19 12.36
C LYS A 59 -7.89 -13.40 13.23
N TYR A 60 -9.16 -13.82 13.27
CA TYR A 60 -10.16 -13.31 14.21
C TYR A 60 -10.20 -14.10 15.55
N ALA A 61 -9.63 -15.32 15.63
CA ALA A 61 -9.68 -16.16 16.85
C ALA A 61 -8.33 -16.41 17.57
N CYS A 62 -7.18 -16.41 16.88
CA CYS A 62 -5.84 -16.69 17.44
C CYS A 62 -4.71 -16.48 16.41
N ALA A 63 -4.06 -15.31 16.40
CA ALA A 63 -2.81 -15.14 15.65
C ALA A 63 -1.64 -15.76 16.45
N ARG A 64 -1.13 -16.91 16.01
CA ARG A 64 0.10 -17.52 16.58
C ARG A 64 1.34 -16.90 15.93
N TYR A 65 2.35 -16.56 16.73
CA TYR A 65 3.65 -16.09 16.22
C TYR A 65 4.35 -17.18 15.42
N ALA A 66 5.07 -16.79 14.37
CA ALA A 66 5.86 -17.70 13.56
C ALA A 66 7.04 -18.26 14.39
N GLN A 67 7.31 -19.56 14.22
CA GLN A 67 8.53 -20.18 14.74
C GLN A 67 9.67 -19.86 13.75
N ILE A 68 10.21 -18.65 13.84
CA ILE A 68 11.43 -18.24 13.12
C ILE A 68 12.60 -18.31 14.11
N SER A 69 13.76 -18.80 13.66
CA SER A 69 14.98 -18.76 14.47
C SER A 69 15.42 -17.29 14.65
N ASP A 70 16.14 -17.00 15.74
CA ASP A 70 16.61 -15.63 15.97
C ASP A 70 17.66 -15.20 14.92
N ASP A 71 18.41 -16.15 14.34
CA ASP A 71 19.38 -15.89 13.27
C ASP A 71 18.69 -15.57 11.93
N ASP A 72 17.66 -16.34 11.55
CA ASP A 72 16.87 -16.06 10.35
C ASP A 72 16.13 -14.73 10.49
N LEU A 73 15.62 -14.42 11.69
CA LEU A 73 14.98 -13.15 11.98
C LEU A 73 15.95 -11.98 11.78
N LYS A 74 17.17 -12.08 12.31
CA LYS A 74 18.21 -11.06 12.11
C LYS A 74 18.53 -10.87 10.64
N LEU A 75 18.66 -11.97 9.89
CA LEU A 75 18.94 -11.93 8.46
C LEU A 75 17.82 -11.23 7.67
N GLU A 76 16.56 -11.50 7.98
CA GLU A 76 15.43 -10.80 7.37
C GLU A 76 15.37 -9.32 7.75
N ILE A 77 15.65 -8.96 9.00
CA ILE A 77 15.70 -7.55 9.43
C ILE A 77 16.84 -6.81 8.73
N VAL A 78 18.02 -7.43 8.55
CA VAL A 78 19.12 -6.84 7.78
C VAL A 78 18.72 -6.61 6.33
N LYS A 79 17.99 -7.53 5.69
CA LYS A 79 17.46 -7.33 4.33
C LYS A 79 16.53 -6.13 4.26
N VAL A 80 15.57 -6.04 5.18
CA VAL A 80 14.63 -4.92 5.26
C VAL A 80 15.38 -3.60 5.47
N HIS A 81 16.34 -3.56 6.40
CA HIS A 81 17.11 -2.35 6.69
C HIS A 81 18.02 -1.92 5.54
N LYS A 82 18.61 -2.86 4.77
CA LYS A 82 19.35 -2.53 3.55
C LYS A 82 18.47 -1.91 2.46
N GLU A 83 17.21 -2.34 2.37
CA GLU A 83 16.28 -1.82 1.37
C GLU A 83 15.60 -0.52 1.82
N HIS A 84 15.27 -0.42 3.10
CA HIS A 84 14.54 0.68 3.75
C HIS A 84 15.26 1.10 5.05
N SER A 85 16.41 1.76 4.90
CA SER A 85 17.31 2.12 6.03
C SER A 85 16.63 2.95 7.11
N ASN A 86 15.69 3.82 6.71
CA ASN A 86 15.01 4.73 7.62
C ASN A 86 13.68 4.16 8.17
N ALA A 87 13.39 2.87 7.93
CA ALA A 87 12.16 2.24 8.40
C ALA A 87 12.11 2.14 9.93
N GLY A 88 11.04 2.67 10.51
CA GLY A 88 10.81 2.56 11.95
C GLY A 88 10.40 1.14 12.37
N GLN A 89 10.51 0.84 13.66
CA GLN A 89 10.16 -0.47 14.24
C GLN A 89 8.80 -1.03 13.76
N THR A 90 7.76 -0.19 13.73
CA THR A 90 6.41 -0.58 13.28
C THR A 90 6.41 -1.03 11.83
N MET A 91 7.13 -0.31 10.96
CA MET A 91 7.23 -0.64 9.54
C MET A 91 8.12 -1.86 9.32
N VAL A 92 9.24 -2.01 10.03
CA VAL A 92 10.06 -3.24 10.01
C VAL A 92 9.23 -4.47 10.38
N GLN A 93 8.43 -4.40 11.45
CA GLN A 93 7.50 -5.47 11.81
C GLN A 93 6.47 -5.72 10.70
N ALA A 94 6.04 -4.69 10.00
CA ALA A 94 5.09 -4.80 8.89
C ALA A 94 5.72 -5.40 7.62
N TYR A 95 6.99 -5.11 7.30
CA TYR A 95 7.74 -5.78 6.23
C TYR A 95 7.86 -7.28 6.52
N LEU A 96 8.23 -7.64 7.76
CA LEU A 96 8.28 -9.04 8.18
C LEU A 96 6.89 -9.70 8.05
N LYS A 97 5.83 -9.02 8.48
CA LYS A 97 4.45 -9.50 8.37
C LYS A 97 4.00 -9.68 6.91
N ALA A 98 4.40 -8.77 6.02
CA ALA A 98 4.15 -8.88 4.58
C ALA A 98 4.91 -10.07 3.95
N ALA A 99 6.10 -10.37 4.47
CA ALA A 99 6.86 -11.59 4.17
C ALA A 99 6.36 -12.84 4.93
N SER A 100 5.16 -12.78 5.53
CA SER A 100 4.52 -13.85 6.32
C SER A 100 5.17 -14.22 7.66
N PHE A 101 6.15 -13.45 8.13
CA PHE A 101 6.76 -13.62 9.44
C PHE A 101 6.03 -12.83 10.52
N HIS A 102 5.38 -13.54 11.44
CA HIS A 102 4.69 -12.93 12.58
C HIS A 102 5.59 -12.95 13.81
N VAL A 103 6.20 -11.81 14.12
CA VAL A 103 7.24 -11.70 15.15
C VAL A 103 6.81 -10.74 16.26
N GLN A 104 7.19 -11.05 17.50
CA GLN A 104 6.94 -10.18 18.65
C GLN A 104 7.70 -8.86 18.51
N ARG A 105 7.02 -7.77 18.90
CA ARG A 105 7.56 -6.41 18.80
C ARG A 105 8.92 -6.23 19.51
N TYR A 106 9.12 -6.89 20.66
CA TYR A 106 10.36 -6.77 21.43
C TYR A 106 11.56 -7.42 20.71
N LYS A 107 11.36 -8.53 20.00
CA LYS A 107 12.42 -9.20 19.23
C LYS A 107 12.91 -8.32 18.07
N VAL A 108 11.96 -7.72 17.34
CA VAL A 108 12.29 -6.77 16.27
C VAL A 108 13.08 -5.57 16.82
N ARG A 109 12.68 -5.04 17.99
CA ARG A 109 13.39 -3.93 18.63
C ARG A 109 14.83 -4.28 18.99
N GLN A 110 15.03 -5.46 19.60
CA GLN A 110 16.35 -5.91 20.01
C GLN A 110 17.26 -6.09 18.80
N ALA A 111 16.78 -6.76 17.76
CA ALA A 111 17.54 -6.94 16.53
C ALA A 111 17.86 -5.59 15.83
N LEU A 112 16.92 -4.65 15.78
CA LEU A 112 17.18 -3.31 15.22
C LEU A 112 18.22 -2.53 16.04
N ASN A 113 18.16 -2.58 17.38
CA ASN A 113 19.17 -1.97 18.23
C ASN A 113 20.58 -2.57 18.02
N GLU A 114 20.67 -3.86 17.70
CA GLU A 114 21.93 -4.53 17.39
C GLU A 114 22.47 -4.14 16.00
N ILE A 115 21.59 -3.89 15.03
CA ILE A 115 21.95 -3.56 13.63
C ILE A 115 22.27 -2.07 13.46
N ASP A 116 21.41 -1.20 14.01
CA ASP A 116 21.51 0.25 13.91
C ASP A 116 21.07 0.92 15.23
N PRO A 117 21.97 0.95 16.23
CA PRO A 117 21.68 1.58 17.52
C PRO A 117 21.47 3.10 17.39
N ILE A 118 22.12 3.74 16.40
CA ILE A 118 22.05 5.18 16.20
C ILE A 118 20.68 5.55 15.59
N GLY A 119 20.29 4.95 14.47
CA GLY A 119 18.99 5.23 13.85
C GLY A 119 17.82 4.87 14.77
N THR A 120 17.97 3.83 15.59
CA THR A 120 16.96 3.48 16.60
C THR A 120 16.85 4.53 17.72
N ALA A 121 17.97 5.11 18.15
CA ALA A 121 17.98 6.21 19.12
C ALA A 121 17.48 7.53 18.52
N SER A 122 17.85 7.83 17.28
CA SER A 122 17.47 9.05 16.55
C SER A 122 15.98 9.10 16.17
N THR A 123 15.22 8.01 16.34
CA THR A 123 13.77 8.03 16.11
C THR A 123 13.01 8.87 17.17
N VAL A 124 13.70 9.27 18.25
CA VAL A 124 13.15 10.11 19.34
C VAL A 124 13.28 11.61 19.05
N ASP A 125 14.25 12.03 18.22
CA ASP A 125 14.47 13.44 17.90
C ASP A 125 13.84 13.79 16.54
N GLY A 126 12.64 14.37 16.61
CA GLY A 126 11.80 14.71 15.47
C GLY A 126 12.31 15.87 14.62
N VAL A 127 13.42 15.69 13.90
CA VAL A 127 13.80 16.60 12.80
C VAL A 127 13.21 16.07 11.50
N ASN A 128 11.90 16.21 11.35
CA ASN A 128 11.22 16.00 10.07
C ASN A 128 11.47 17.24 9.20
N GLN A 129 12.54 17.27 8.42
CA GLN A 129 12.60 18.20 7.31
C GLN A 129 11.62 17.73 6.23
N SER A 130 10.45 18.38 6.20
CA SER A 130 9.47 18.25 5.12
C SER A 130 10.08 18.77 3.81
N ARG A 131 10.82 17.92 3.10
CA ARG A 131 11.17 18.17 1.70
C ARG A 131 10.00 17.71 0.84
N GLY A 132 8.97 18.56 0.80
CA GLY A 132 7.79 18.37 -0.03
C GLY A 132 8.14 18.43 -1.51
N GLY A 133 8.08 17.27 -2.18
CA GLY A 133 8.19 17.16 -3.63
C GLY A 133 8.37 15.71 -4.05
N THR A 134 7.34 15.10 -4.65
CA THR A 134 7.40 13.76 -5.26
C THR A 134 8.15 13.74 -6.60
N ASN A 135 8.65 14.90 -7.05
CA ASN A 135 9.49 15.07 -8.22
C ASN A 135 10.97 15.14 -7.79
N THR A 136 11.67 14.03 -7.91
CA THR A 136 13.08 13.94 -7.54
C THR A 136 13.91 13.70 -8.79
N LYS A 137 14.64 14.72 -9.27
CA LYS A 137 15.70 14.59 -10.29
C LYS A 137 15.31 13.73 -11.51
N GLY A 138 14.08 13.88 -12.00
CA GLY A 138 13.54 13.13 -13.14
C GLY A 138 12.66 11.92 -12.80
N PHE A 139 12.41 11.62 -11.54
CA PHE A 139 11.42 10.64 -11.09
C PHE A 139 10.14 11.34 -10.63
N VAL A 140 9.00 10.74 -10.96
CA VAL A 140 7.66 11.12 -10.53
C VAL A 140 7.04 9.92 -9.85
N ILE A 141 6.63 10.06 -8.59
CA ILE A 141 5.93 8.99 -7.87
C ILE A 141 4.45 9.29 -7.86
N HIS A 142 3.67 8.36 -8.40
CA HIS A 142 2.21 8.40 -8.36
C HIS A 142 1.71 7.49 -7.27
N GLY A 143 0.73 7.97 -6.50
CA GLY A 143 0.15 7.23 -5.40
C GLY A 143 -1.34 7.49 -5.29
N CYS A 144 -2.08 6.48 -4.88
CA CYS A 144 -3.49 6.59 -4.52
C CYS A 144 -3.73 5.83 -3.23
N ILE A 145 -4.52 6.44 -2.35
CA ILE A 145 -4.93 5.82 -1.10
C ILE A 145 -6.44 5.80 -0.97
N ASP A 146 -6.95 4.82 -0.25
CA ASP A 146 -8.30 4.86 0.23
C ASP A 146 -8.46 5.90 1.35
N GLY A 147 -9.43 6.78 1.13
CA GLY A 147 -9.69 7.93 1.96
C GLY A 147 -10.22 7.57 3.34
N TYR A 148 -10.74 6.37 3.59
CA TYR A 148 -11.21 5.89 4.89
C TYR A 148 -10.18 5.03 5.60
N SER A 149 -9.68 3.97 4.98
CA SER A 149 -8.82 2.96 5.59
C SER A 149 -7.32 3.31 5.59
N ARG A 150 -6.91 4.32 4.80
CA ARG A 150 -5.49 4.66 4.54
C ARG A 150 -4.73 3.54 3.80
N LEU A 151 -5.47 2.62 3.18
CA LEU A 151 -4.91 1.58 2.33
C LEU A 151 -4.27 2.22 1.10
N ILE A 152 -3.03 1.85 0.79
CA ILE A 152 -2.41 2.22 -0.48
C ILE A 152 -3.00 1.33 -1.56
N ILE A 153 -3.68 1.98 -2.51
CA ILE A 153 -4.34 1.36 -3.66
C ILE A 153 -3.31 1.09 -4.76
N TYR A 154 -2.47 2.08 -5.06
CA TYR A 154 -1.29 1.89 -5.89
C TYR A 154 -0.20 2.89 -5.49
N LEU A 155 1.06 2.51 -5.75
CA LEU A 155 2.23 3.35 -5.62
C LEU A 155 3.25 2.96 -6.70
N ALA A 156 3.64 3.89 -7.56
CA ALA A 156 4.49 3.59 -8.72
C ALA A 156 5.40 4.75 -9.11
N CYS A 157 6.62 4.42 -9.53
CA CYS A 157 7.57 5.40 -10.08
C CYS A 157 7.46 5.45 -11.61
N LYS A 158 7.38 6.67 -12.13
CA LYS A 158 7.40 7.02 -13.55
C LYS A 158 8.46 8.10 -13.80
N THR A 159 8.77 8.33 -15.06
CA THR A 159 9.77 9.32 -15.50
C THR A 159 9.13 10.55 -16.17
N SER A 160 7.80 10.60 -16.17
CA SER A 160 6.98 11.63 -16.83
C SER A 160 5.78 11.95 -15.95
N ILE A 161 5.34 13.22 -15.95
CA ILE A 161 4.15 13.73 -15.23
C ILE A 161 2.87 13.64 -16.07
N GLN A 162 2.94 12.94 -17.20
CA GLN A 162 1.81 12.72 -18.10
C GLN A 162 0.62 12.05 -17.39
N ALA A 163 -0.58 12.25 -17.95
CA ALA A 163 -1.81 11.73 -17.38
C ALA A 163 -2.05 10.24 -17.71
N GLU A 164 -1.53 9.74 -18.83
CA GLU A 164 -1.74 8.36 -19.29
C GLU A 164 -1.26 7.30 -18.27
N PRO A 165 -0.09 7.45 -17.62
CA PRO A 165 0.32 6.54 -16.55
C PRO A 165 -0.65 6.50 -15.36
N VAL A 166 -1.22 7.64 -14.98
CA VAL A 166 -2.12 7.75 -13.82
C VAL A 166 -3.43 7.01 -14.07
N VAL A 167 -4.05 7.20 -15.24
CA VAL A 167 -5.30 6.50 -15.57
C VAL A 167 -5.09 5.00 -15.72
N THR A 168 -3.93 4.57 -16.23
CA THR A 168 -3.58 3.14 -16.33
C THR A 168 -3.49 2.50 -14.95
N LEU A 169 -2.72 3.11 -14.04
CA LEU A 169 -2.60 2.64 -12.65
C LEU A 169 -3.97 2.61 -11.95
N PHE A 170 -4.80 3.63 -12.18
CA PHE A 170 -6.13 3.70 -11.62
C PHE A 170 -7.04 2.57 -12.16
N ALA A 171 -7.03 2.30 -13.47
CA ALA A 171 -7.83 1.25 -14.08
C ALA A 171 -7.43 -0.15 -13.57
N GLU A 172 -6.12 -0.43 -13.48
CA GLU A 172 -5.60 -1.66 -12.89
C GLU A 172 -6.03 -1.84 -11.43
N ALA A 173 -5.96 -0.77 -10.65
CA ALA A 173 -6.39 -0.75 -9.26
C ALA A 173 -7.90 -0.98 -9.12
N VAL A 174 -8.73 -0.41 -9.98
CA VAL A 174 -10.18 -0.66 -10.01
C VAL A 174 -10.47 -2.15 -10.22
N GLY A 175 -9.67 -2.84 -11.03
CA GLY A 175 -9.77 -4.29 -11.20
C GLY A 175 -9.55 -5.07 -9.89
N SER A 176 -8.66 -4.59 -9.03
CA SER A 176 -8.24 -5.27 -7.80
C SER A 176 -9.03 -4.87 -6.55
N TYR A 177 -9.37 -3.58 -6.42
CA TYR A 177 -10.02 -3.00 -5.24
C TYR A 177 -11.49 -2.65 -5.46
N GLY A 178 -11.93 -2.59 -6.72
CA GLY A 178 -13.26 -2.13 -7.10
C GLY A 178 -13.29 -0.64 -7.45
N LEU A 179 -14.35 -0.22 -8.14
CA LEU A 179 -14.54 1.17 -8.54
C LEU A 179 -14.93 2.03 -7.32
N PRO A 180 -14.19 3.10 -6.97
CA PRO A 180 -14.55 3.95 -5.84
C PRO A 180 -15.85 4.72 -6.11
N SER A 181 -16.46 5.20 -5.02
CA SER A 181 -17.60 6.12 -5.10
C SER A 181 -17.16 7.50 -5.59
N ARG A 182 -16.05 8.03 -5.06
CA ARG A 182 -15.49 9.34 -5.40
C ARG A 182 -13.97 9.26 -5.39
N VAL A 183 -13.33 10.04 -6.26
CA VAL A 183 -11.87 10.25 -6.26
C VAL A 183 -11.60 11.72 -5.92
N ARG A 184 -10.56 12.00 -5.15
CA ARG A 184 -10.10 13.37 -4.88
C ARG A 184 -8.67 13.54 -5.37
N SER A 185 -8.40 14.66 -6.05
CA SER A 185 -7.05 15.06 -6.42
C SER A 185 -6.82 16.58 -6.23
N ASN A 186 -5.56 16.98 -6.31
CA ASN A 186 -5.16 18.36 -6.56
C ASN A 186 -5.61 18.84 -7.95
N HIS A 187 -5.54 20.15 -8.17
CA HIS A 187 -5.65 20.74 -9.51
C HIS A 187 -4.36 20.43 -10.29
N GLY A 188 -4.34 19.28 -10.97
CA GLY A 188 -3.20 18.80 -11.72
C GLY A 188 -3.64 18.14 -13.03
N TYR A 189 -2.87 18.37 -14.09
CA TYR A 189 -3.13 17.80 -15.41
C TYR A 189 -3.04 16.27 -15.39
N GLU A 190 -2.19 15.71 -14.53
CA GLU A 190 -1.95 14.29 -14.38
C GLU A 190 -3.22 13.49 -14.02
N ASN A 191 -4.21 14.14 -13.38
CA ASN A 191 -5.45 13.49 -12.93
C ASN A 191 -6.63 13.69 -13.89
N ILE A 192 -6.45 14.43 -15.00
CA ILE A 192 -7.56 14.79 -15.90
C ILE A 192 -8.28 13.57 -16.47
N LEU A 193 -7.52 12.53 -16.83
CA LEU A 193 -8.06 11.30 -17.40
C LEU A 193 -8.82 10.46 -16.36
N VAL A 194 -8.40 10.48 -15.09
CA VAL A 194 -9.14 9.84 -13.99
C VAL A 194 -10.45 10.59 -13.71
N ALA A 195 -10.40 11.93 -13.72
CA ALA A 195 -11.59 12.75 -13.57
C ALA A 195 -12.62 12.50 -14.69
N PHE A 196 -12.15 12.44 -15.94
CA PHE A 196 -12.98 12.08 -17.09
C PHE A 196 -13.61 10.70 -16.89
N LEU A 197 -12.79 9.67 -16.65
CA LEU A 197 -13.25 8.29 -16.46
C LEU A 197 -14.30 8.16 -15.34
N MET A 198 -14.05 8.77 -14.18
CA MET A 198 -14.97 8.71 -13.04
C MET A 198 -16.33 9.37 -13.35
N ASN A 199 -16.32 10.52 -14.04
CA ASN A 199 -17.55 11.21 -14.44
C ASN A 199 -18.29 10.46 -15.56
N THR A 200 -17.58 9.79 -16.46
CA THR A 200 -18.19 8.93 -17.50
C THR A 200 -18.87 7.72 -16.88
N ILE A 201 -18.23 7.01 -15.95
CA ILE A 201 -18.77 5.77 -15.38
C ILE A 201 -19.87 6.04 -14.33
N ARG A 202 -19.69 7.05 -13.46
CA ARG A 202 -20.61 7.33 -12.34
C ARG A 202 -21.68 8.37 -12.66
N GLY A 203 -21.60 9.02 -13.83
CA GLY A 203 -22.48 10.11 -14.24
C GLY A 203 -21.96 11.49 -13.84
N LEU A 204 -22.35 12.49 -14.66
CA LEU A 204 -22.07 13.90 -14.45
C LEU A 204 -22.82 14.44 -13.20
N ASN A 205 -22.32 15.54 -12.63
CA ASN A 205 -22.96 16.29 -11.53
C ASN A 205 -23.14 15.53 -10.19
N ARG A 206 -22.47 14.39 -10.00
CA ARG A 206 -22.45 13.62 -8.72
C ARG A 206 -21.26 13.98 -7.81
N GLU A 207 -20.35 14.82 -8.30
CA GLU A 207 -19.03 15.05 -7.69
C GLU A 207 -18.22 13.76 -7.59
N SER A 208 -18.25 12.95 -8.66
CA SER A 208 -17.52 11.68 -8.75
C SER A 208 -16.00 11.87 -8.75
N HIS A 209 -15.55 13.05 -9.19
CA HIS A 209 -14.19 13.53 -9.01
C HIS A 209 -14.23 14.88 -8.30
N ILE A 210 -13.53 14.98 -7.17
CA ILE A 210 -13.42 16.20 -6.36
C ILE A 210 -12.03 16.78 -6.57
N THR A 211 -11.96 18.01 -7.07
CA THR A 211 -10.71 18.74 -7.17
C THR A 211 -10.65 19.78 -6.06
N GLY A 212 -9.52 19.87 -5.34
CA GLY A 212 -9.37 20.83 -4.26
C GLY A 212 -7.93 21.18 -3.94
N LYS A 213 -7.75 22.17 -3.07
CA LYS A 213 -6.42 22.58 -2.57
C LYS A 213 -5.74 21.44 -1.81
N PHE A 214 -4.42 21.36 -1.93
CA PHE A 214 -3.57 20.35 -1.27
C PHE A 214 -3.82 20.23 0.24
N VAL A 215 -4.21 21.31 0.92
CA VAL A 215 -4.53 21.32 2.37
C VAL A 215 -5.67 20.37 2.77
N HIS A 216 -6.52 19.95 1.82
CA HIS A 216 -7.60 18.98 2.04
C HIS A 216 -7.18 17.53 1.78
N ASN A 217 -5.97 17.29 1.27
CA ASN A 217 -5.41 15.98 0.93
C ASN A 217 -4.49 15.43 2.03
N GLN A 218 -4.73 15.80 3.29
CA GLN A 218 -3.82 15.54 4.43
C GLN A 218 -3.36 14.08 4.57
N ARG A 219 -4.23 13.11 4.24
CA ARG A 219 -3.90 11.68 4.38
C ARG A 219 -2.83 11.23 3.39
N ILE A 220 -2.89 11.67 2.13
CA ILE A 220 -1.88 11.31 1.13
C ILE A 220 -0.61 12.15 1.33
N GLU A 221 -0.74 13.41 1.76
CA GLU A 221 0.42 14.23 2.14
C GLU A 221 1.21 13.62 3.30
N ARG A 222 0.52 13.06 4.31
CA ARG A 222 1.20 12.35 5.40
C ARG A 222 1.91 11.10 4.90
N LEU A 223 1.28 10.34 3.99
CA LEU A 223 1.90 9.18 3.34
C LEU A 223 3.17 9.58 2.59
N TRP A 224 3.16 10.71 1.87
CA TRP A 224 4.32 11.15 1.10
C TRP A 224 5.58 11.36 1.95
N ILE A 225 5.41 11.81 3.19
CA ILE A 225 6.53 11.94 4.14
C ILE A 225 7.16 10.56 4.42
N ASP A 226 6.35 9.52 4.66
CA ASP A 226 6.86 8.18 4.96
C ASP A 226 7.44 7.49 3.72
N VAL A 227 6.82 7.67 2.55
CA VAL A 227 7.35 7.19 1.26
C VAL A 227 8.70 7.83 0.96
N PHE A 228 8.82 9.15 1.12
CA PHE A 228 10.09 9.83 0.91
C PHE A 228 11.16 9.27 1.85
N LYS A 229 10.85 9.22 3.15
CA LYS A 229 11.75 8.75 4.20
C LYS A 229 12.27 7.34 3.93
N GLU A 230 11.39 6.38 3.64
CA GLU A 230 11.75 4.95 3.57
C GLU A 230 12.14 4.46 2.17
N VAL A 231 11.72 5.15 1.12
CA VAL A 231 11.94 4.70 -0.28
C VAL A 231 12.91 5.60 -1.02
N CYS A 232 12.71 6.91 -0.93
CA CYS A 232 13.38 7.88 -1.81
C CYS A 232 14.65 8.46 -1.21
N ASP A 233 14.71 8.68 0.10
CA ASP A 233 15.73 9.49 0.78
C ASP A 233 17.16 9.03 0.49
N SER A 234 17.42 7.72 0.52
CA SER A 234 18.75 7.17 0.20
C SER A 234 19.17 7.40 -1.26
N VAL A 235 18.25 7.24 -2.21
CA VAL A 235 18.52 7.52 -3.63
C VAL A 235 18.69 9.02 -3.84
N TYR A 236 17.80 9.82 -3.23
CA TYR A 236 17.84 11.27 -3.31
C TYR A 236 19.17 11.83 -2.78
N SER A 237 19.59 11.39 -1.60
CA SER A 237 20.84 11.82 -0.95
C SER A 237 22.06 11.44 -1.77
N LEU A 238 22.10 10.23 -2.34
CA LEU A 238 23.16 9.80 -3.24
C LEU A 238 23.22 10.68 -4.50
N LEU A 239 22.08 10.89 -5.17
CA LEU A 239 22.03 11.74 -6.36
C LEU A 239 22.37 13.20 -6.03
N TYR A 240 22.05 13.68 -4.83
CA TYR A 240 22.43 15.01 -4.33
C TYR A 240 23.95 15.13 -4.14
N ALA A 241 24.59 14.13 -3.55
CA ALA A 241 26.05 14.09 -3.43
C ALA A 241 26.74 14.11 -4.81
N LEU A 242 26.27 13.27 -5.75
CA LEU A 242 26.83 13.24 -7.11
C LEU A 242 26.69 14.58 -7.86
N GLU A 243 25.64 15.34 -7.60
CA GLU A 243 25.46 16.68 -8.18
C GLU A 243 26.41 17.71 -7.53
N ASN A 244 26.55 17.69 -6.20
CA ASN A 244 27.49 18.58 -5.49
C ASN A 244 28.94 18.33 -5.92
N ASP A 245 29.30 17.07 -6.17
CA ASP A 245 30.63 16.67 -6.64
C ASP A 245 30.83 16.92 -8.15
N ASN A 246 29.83 17.50 -8.84
CA ASN A 246 29.80 17.74 -10.28
C ASN A 246 29.99 16.47 -11.15
N ILE A 247 29.69 15.29 -10.60
CA ILE A 247 29.73 14.00 -11.31
C ILE A 247 28.46 13.81 -12.17
N MET A 248 27.35 14.41 -11.73
CA MET A 248 26.05 14.31 -12.40
C MET A 248 25.44 15.70 -12.59
N ASP A 249 24.78 15.90 -13.73
CA ASP A 249 24.00 17.11 -14.03
C ASP A 249 22.58 16.68 -14.40
N VAL A 250 21.59 17.15 -13.66
CA VAL A 250 20.17 16.82 -13.87
C VAL A 250 19.63 17.45 -15.16
N ASN A 251 20.25 18.52 -15.66
CA ASN A 251 19.88 19.18 -16.91
C ASN A 251 20.45 18.46 -18.14
N ASN A 252 21.51 17.66 -17.96
CA ASN A 252 22.04 16.80 -19.01
C ASN A 252 21.11 15.59 -19.22
N LEU A 253 20.57 15.48 -20.44
CA LEU A 253 19.63 14.41 -20.80
C LEU A 253 20.23 13.00 -20.71
N VAL A 254 21.52 12.84 -21.02
CA VAL A 254 22.22 11.54 -20.93
C VAL A 254 22.36 11.13 -19.47
N HIS A 255 22.81 12.05 -18.61
CA HIS A 255 22.95 11.78 -17.17
C HIS A 255 21.61 11.44 -16.54
N ARG A 256 20.56 12.23 -16.85
CA ARG A 256 19.19 11.96 -16.40
C ARG A 256 18.69 10.59 -16.86
N PHE A 257 18.91 10.23 -18.12
CA PHE A 257 18.52 8.92 -18.64
C PHE A 257 19.24 7.78 -17.91
N CYS A 258 20.57 7.88 -17.72
CA CYS A 258 21.34 6.86 -17.01
C CYS A 258 20.83 6.65 -15.58
N VAL A 259 20.57 7.73 -14.86
CA VAL A 259 20.01 7.70 -13.49
C VAL A 259 18.63 7.05 -13.50
N GLN A 260 17.75 7.48 -14.40
CA GLN A 260 16.41 6.90 -14.54
C GLN A 260 16.47 5.41 -14.85
N TYR A 261 17.34 4.99 -15.77
CA TYR A 261 17.48 3.60 -16.18
C TYR A 261 17.91 2.68 -15.01
N VAL A 262 18.87 3.14 -14.20
CA VAL A 262 19.40 2.36 -13.06
C VAL A 262 18.43 2.39 -11.88
N TYR A 263 18.01 3.57 -11.42
CA TYR A 263 17.31 3.71 -10.15
C TYR A 263 15.80 3.54 -10.24
N LYS A 264 15.17 3.65 -11.42
CA LYS A 264 13.71 3.44 -11.53
C LYS A 264 13.32 2.05 -11.02
N LYS A 265 14.02 0.99 -11.43
CA LYS A 265 13.74 -0.38 -10.99
C LYS A 265 13.95 -0.56 -9.50
N VAL A 266 14.95 0.11 -8.93
CA VAL A 266 15.25 0.08 -7.49
C VAL A 266 14.11 0.75 -6.72
N ILE A 267 13.68 1.94 -7.16
CA ILE A 267 12.58 2.68 -6.53
C ILE A 267 11.28 1.88 -6.65
N ASP A 268 10.91 1.37 -7.83
CA ASP A 268 9.69 0.59 -8.00
C ASP A 268 9.64 -0.63 -7.08
N ARG A 269 10.75 -1.39 -6.97
CA ARG A 269 10.82 -2.54 -6.06
C ARG A 269 10.58 -2.12 -4.60
N ARG A 270 11.21 -1.02 -4.18
CA ARG A 270 11.01 -0.45 -2.84
C ARG A 270 9.59 0.03 -2.62
N LEU A 271 8.95 0.67 -3.60
CA LEU A 271 7.55 1.11 -3.50
C LEU A 271 6.61 -0.09 -3.35
N ILE A 272 6.83 -1.19 -4.08
CA ILE A 272 6.05 -2.44 -3.96
C ILE A 272 6.20 -3.04 -2.56
N SER A 273 7.44 -3.15 -2.06
CA SER A 273 7.71 -3.63 -0.70
C SER A 273 7.04 -2.74 0.35
N PHE A 274 7.21 -1.42 0.24
CA PHE A 274 6.62 -0.43 1.12
C PHE A 274 5.08 -0.51 1.12
N GLN A 275 4.43 -0.58 -0.04
CA GLN A 275 2.98 -0.73 -0.15
C GLN A 275 2.49 -2.01 0.54
N SER A 276 3.22 -3.12 0.37
CA SER A 276 2.88 -4.41 0.98
C SER A 276 2.93 -4.34 2.51
N ALA A 277 4.01 -3.75 3.05
CA ALA A 277 4.18 -3.53 4.49
C ALA A 277 3.16 -2.53 5.03
N TRP A 278 2.99 -1.39 4.38
CA TRP A 278 2.04 -0.35 4.79
C TRP A 278 0.62 -0.90 4.88
N ASN A 279 0.18 -1.70 3.92
CA ASN A 279 -1.19 -2.21 3.97
C ASN A 279 -1.47 -3.16 5.14
N VAL A 280 -0.43 -3.71 5.78
CA VAL A 280 -0.55 -4.63 6.92
C VAL A 280 -0.02 -4.06 8.25
N HIS A 281 0.55 -2.85 8.26
CA HIS A 281 1.04 -2.20 9.49
C HIS A 281 -0.12 -1.79 10.39
N ASN A 282 0.10 -1.73 11.70
CA ASN A 282 -0.94 -1.37 12.65
C ASN A 282 -1.03 0.15 12.82
N LEU A 283 -2.23 0.71 12.68
CA LEU A 283 -2.51 2.12 12.92
C LEU A 283 -2.89 2.34 14.38
N ARG A 284 -2.06 3.08 15.13
CA ARG A 284 -2.30 3.36 16.56
C ARG A 284 -3.64 4.05 16.80
N THR A 285 -4.02 4.98 15.94
CA THR A 285 -5.27 5.76 16.04
C THR A 285 -6.52 4.96 15.69
N GLU A 286 -6.38 3.74 15.16
CA GLU A 286 -7.49 2.90 14.68
C GLU A 286 -7.54 1.58 15.45
N ASN A 287 -7.23 1.64 16.76
CA ASN A 287 -7.18 0.48 17.66
C ASN A 287 -6.21 -0.62 17.20
N ASN A 288 -5.05 -0.23 16.64
CA ASN A 288 -4.04 -1.13 16.08
C ASN A 288 -4.53 -2.00 14.91
N ARG A 289 -5.66 -1.65 14.28
CA ARG A 289 -6.06 -2.27 13.01
C ARG A 289 -5.18 -1.78 11.88
N SER A 290 -4.93 -2.66 10.92
CA SER A 290 -4.20 -2.32 9.70
C SER A 290 -5.11 -1.69 8.65
N PRO A 291 -4.55 -0.89 7.71
CA PRO A 291 -5.32 -0.36 6.60
C PRO A 291 -6.12 -1.43 5.85
N ARG A 292 -5.52 -2.61 5.62
CA ARG A 292 -6.21 -3.74 4.98
C ARG A 292 -7.37 -4.29 5.80
N GLN A 293 -7.24 -4.34 7.13
CA GLN A 293 -8.35 -4.76 7.99
C GLN A 293 -9.50 -3.74 7.96
N LEU A 294 -9.18 -2.45 8.05
CA LEU A 294 -10.19 -1.38 7.98
C LEU A 294 -10.94 -1.41 6.64
N TRP A 295 -10.21 -1.57 5.54
CA TRP A 295 -10.81 -1.68 4.21
C TRP A 295 -11.73 -2.89 4.09
N LEU A 296 -11.28 -4.07 4.53
CA LEU A 296 -12.08 -5.29 4.47
C LEU A 296 -13.33 -5.18 5.36
N GLU A 297 -13.19 -4.65 6.58
CA GLU A 297 -14.30 -4.44 7.50
C GLU A 297 -15.32 -3.45 6.92
N GLY A 298 -14.87 -2.32 6.36
CA GLY A 298 -15.75 -1.36 5.71
C GLY A 298 -16.47 -1.94 4.49
N MET A 299 -15.80 -2.77 3.69
CA MET A 299 -16.46 -3.51 2.61
C MET A 299 -17.56 -4.45 3.13
N LEU A 300 -17.29 -5.18 4.21
CA LEU A 300 -18.26 -6.09 4.82
C LEU A 300 -19.44 -5.35 5.45
N GLN A 301 -19.22 -4.19 6.06
CA GLN A 301 -20.28 -3.35 6.63
C GLN A 301 -21.20 -2.78 5.56
N ASN A 302 -20.62 -2.35 4.42
CA ASN A 302 -21.38 -1.80 3.30
C ASN A 302 -22.14 -2.85 2.47
N TYR A 303 -21.96 -4.14 2.76
CA TYR A 303 -22.71 -5.23 2.10
C TYR A 303 -24.23 -5.02 2.12
N ASN A 304 -24.75 -4.45 3.21
CA ASN A 304 -26.18 -4.28 3.45
C ASN A 304 -26.72 -2.92 3.00
N THR A 305 -25.89 -2.08 2.37
CA THR A 305 -26.22 -0.72 1.97
C THR A 305 -26.07 -0.56 0.45
N THR A 306 -26.71 0.45 -0.13
CA THR A 306 -26.46 0.88 -1.52
C THR A 306 -25.18 1.73 -1.64
N SER A 307 -24.43 1.88 -0.55
CA SER A 307 -23.21 2.68 -0.52
C SER A 307 -22.06 1.93 -1.18
N THR A 308 -21.35 2.62 -2.07
CA THR A 308 -20.09 2.16 -2.68
C THR A 308 -18.87 2.79 -2.00
N ALA A 309 -19.07 3.58 -0.94
CA ALA A 309 -18.00 4.17 -0.16
C ALA A 309 -17.64 3.22 0.98
N VAL A 310 -16.38 2.79 1.03
CA VAL A 310 -15.76 2.07 2.16
C VAL A 310 -15.26 3.09 3.17
#